data_AF-A0A399HXA3-F1
#
_entry.id   AF-A0A399HXA3-F1
#
_cell.length_a   1.000
_cell.length_b   1.000
_cell.length_c   1.000
_cell.angle_alpha   90.00
_cell.angle_beta   90.00
_cell.angle_gamma   90.00
#
_symmetry.space_group_name_H-M   'P 1'
#
loop_
_entity.id
_entity.type
_entity.pdbx_description
1 polymer ?
#
loop_
_entity_poly.entity_id
_entity_poly.type
_entity_poly.pdbx_seq_one_letter_code
_entity_poly.pdbx_strand_id
1 'polypeptide(L)'
;MMMLTSITVVLSVILVMIMVPRIYSSWLLFREYAEECDIDNLTNLQAQQNGWVIRHLGMALLAMGFVAAMKYLPELSGYSQCAAATAVYSVISLTFAFVESILAQKISGHTTAMLIPAKEREKEDYYL
;
A
#
# COMPACT_ATOMS: atom_id res chain seq x y z
N MET A 1 -31.30 2.52 -1.92
CA MET A 1 -30.17 3.45 -1.72
C MET A 1 -29.41 3.23 -0.40
N MET A 2 -30.09 3.15 0.74
CA MET A 2 -29.44 2.98 2.05
C MET A 2 -28.60 1.69 2.13
N MET A 3 -29.11 0.58 1.58
CA MET A 3 -28.42 -0.71 1.55
C MET A 3 -27.04 -0.65 0.87
N LEU A 4 -26.92 0.01 -0.30
CA LEU A 4 -25.65 0.10 -1.02
C LEU A 4 -24.61 0.91 -0.22
N THR A 5 -25.05 2.03 0.36
CA THR A 5 -24.20 2.88 1.22
C THR A 5 -23.71 2.08 2.43
N SER A 6 -24.60 1.35 3.11
CA SER A 6 -24.23 0.50 4.25
C SER A 6 -23.24 -0.60 3.85
N ILE A 7 -23.42 -1.24 2.70
CA ILE A 7 -22.49 -2.24 2.18
C ILE A 7 -21.10 -1.62 1.95
N THR A 8 -21.01 -0.47 1.29
CA THR A 8 -19.73 0.22 1.06
C THR A 8 -19.02 0.57 2.36
N VAL A 9 -19.76 1.05 3.36
CA VAL A 9 -19.20 1.35 4.69
C VAL A 9 -18.68 0.08 5.37
N VAL A 10 -19.47 -0.99 5.41
CA VAL A 10 -19.07 -2.26 6.03
C VAL A 10 -17.83 -2.85 5.35
N LEU A 11 -17.79 -2.85 4.02
CA LEU A 11 -16.62 -3.33 3.27
C LEU A 11 -15.37 -2.48 3.55
N SER A 12 -15.53 -1.17 3.71
CA SER A 12 -14.42 -0.28 4.09
C SER A 12 -13.91 -0.59 5.48
N VAL A 13 -14.79 -0.85 6.45
CA VAL A 13 -14.41 -1.24 7.81
C VAL A 13 -13.69 -2.58 7.83
N ILE A 14 -14.21 -3.59 7.11
CA ILE A 14 -13.56 -4.90 6.99
C ILE A 14 -12.16 -4.75 6.37
N LEU A 15 -12.04 -3.95 5.32
CA LEU A 15 -10.74 -3.67 4.70
C LEU A 15 -9.78 -3.08 5.73
N VAL A 16 -10.20 -2.09 6.52
CA VAL A 16 -9.33 -1.49 7.56
C VAL A 16 -8.91 -2.52 8.60
N MET A 17 -9.85 -3.32 9.10
CA MET A 17 -9.61 -4.36 10.11
C MET A 17 -8.61 -5.42 9.64
N ILE A 18 -8.57 -5.71 8.34
CA ILE A 18 -7.62 -6.68 7.76
C ILE A 18 -6.28 -6.02 7.44
N MET A 19 -6.32 -4.82 6.86
CA MET A 19 -5.12 -4.17 6.35
C MET A 19 -4.21 -3.65 7.45
N VAL A 20 -4.77 -3.10 8.55
CA VAL A 20 -3.95 -2.56 9.64
C VAL A 20 -3.05 -3.64 10.27
N PRO A 21 -3.56 -4.82 10.69
CA PRO A 21 -2.71 -5.90 11.19
C PRO A 21 -1.70 -6.40 10.15
N ARG A 22 -2.09 -6.47 8.86
CA ARG A 22 -1.20 -6.96 7.79
C ARG A 22 -0.05 -5.99 7.49
N ILE A 23 -0.32 -4.68 7.49
CA ILE A 23 0.71 -3.64 7.41
C ILE A 23 1.65 -3.77 8.61
N TYR A 24 1.10 -3.86 9.83
CA TYR A 24 1.90 -4.00 11.05
C TYR A 24 2.80 -5.25 11.02
N SER A 25 2.26 -6.39 10.59
CA SER A 25 3.04 -7.62 10.40
C SER A 25 4.20 -7.42 9.40
N SER A 26 3.96 -6.71 8.30
CA SER A 26 5.02 -6.39 7.33
C SER A 26 6.14 -5.52 7.94
N TRP A 27 5.81 -4.63 8.87
CA TRP A 27 6.81 -3.86 9.61
C TRP A 27 7.64 -4.72 10.55
N LEU A 28 7.04 -5.74 11.19
CA LEU A 28 7.77 -6.69 12.02
C LEU A 28 8.73 -7.54 11.19
N LEU A 29 8.25 -8.08 10.07
CA LEU A 29 9.08 -8.87 9.14
C LEU A 29 10.24 -8.05 8.58
N PHE A 30 10.02 -6.77 8.24
CA PHE A 30 11.11 -5.90 7.83
C PHE A 30 12.19 -5.78 8.90
N ARG A 31 11.81 -5.63 10.18
CA ARG A 31 12.78 -5.54 11.28
C ARG A 31 13.58 -6.83 11.44
N GLU A 32 12.89 -7.97 11.44
CA GLU A 32 13.51 -9.30 11.54
C GLU A 32 14.53 -9.53 10.42
N TYR A 33 14.11 -9.37 9.15
CA TYR A 33 15.02 -9.57 8.00
C TYR A 33 16.15 -8.54 7.94
N ALA A 34 15.91 -7.31 8.41
CA ALA A 34 16.95 -6.28 8.49
C ALA A 34 18.00 -6.61 9.57
N GLU A 35 17.58 -7.11 10.73
CA GLU A 35 18.47 -7.55 11.82
C GLU A 35 19.30 -8.77 11.39
N GLU A 36 18.69 -9.69 10.62
CA GLU A 36 19.35 -10.90 10.10
C GLU A 36 20.20 -10.66 8.84
N CYS A 37 20.18 -9.44 8.28
CA CYS A 37 20.83 -9.10 7.01
C CYS A 37 20.39 -9.98 5.83
N ASP A 38 19.14 -10.45 5.84
CA ASP A 38 18.57 -11.33 4.81
C ASP A 38 18.06 -10.52 3.61
N ILE A 39 18.96 -10.31 2.64
CA ILE A 39 18.71 -9.51 1.44
C ILE A 39 17.60 -10.09 0.55
N ASP A 40 17.51 -11.42 0.46
CA ASP A 40 16.54 -12.08 -0.41
C ASP A 40 15.12 -11.87 0.12
N ASN A 41 14.92 -12.08 1.43
CA ASN A 41 13.64 -11.84 2.07
C ASN A 41 13.27 -10.35 2.12
N LEU A 42 14.24 -9.44 2.30
CA LEU A 42 14.00 -7.99 2.17
C LEU A 42 13.55 -7.61 0.76
N THR A 43 14.18 -8.16 -0.29
CA THR A 43 13.83 -7.88 -1.69
C THR A 43 12.44 -8.42 -2.03
N ASN A 44 12.12 -9.63 -1.56
CA ASN A 44 10.78 -10.22 -1.71
C ASN A 44 9.72 -9.38 -0.98
N LEU A 45 10.01 -8.96 0.24
CA LEU A 45 9.10 -8.11 1.02
C LEU A 45 8.87 -6.77 0.30
N GLN A 46 9.92 -6.12 -0.24
CA GLN A 46 9.80 -4.89 -1.01
C GLN A 46 8.89 -5.06 -2.23
N ALA A 47 9.07 -6.13 -3.01
CA ALA A 47 8.25 -6.42 -4.18
C ALA A 47 6.77 -6.58 -3.79
N GLN A 48 6.50 -7.27 -2.67
CA GLN A 48 5.16 -7.39 -2.14
C GLN A 48 4.56 -6.03 -1.76
N GLN A 49 5.29 -5.19 -1.00
CA GLN A 49 4.81 -3.86 -0.61
C GLN A 49 4.50 -3.00 -1.86
N ASN A 50 5.38 -3.00 -2.86
CA ASN A 50 5.14 -2.29 -4.13
C ASN A 50 3.87 -2.76 -4.83
N GLY A 51 3.61 -4.07 -4.87
CA GLY A 51 2.38 -4.63 -5.42
C GLY A 51 1.13 -4.13 -4.70
N TRP A 52 1.19 -4.03 -3.38
CA TRP A 52 0.08 -3.51 -2.57
C TRP A 52 -0.13 -2.00 -2.72
N VAL A 53 0.95 -1.21 -2.80
CA VAL A 53 0.87 0.22 -3.14
C VAL A 53 0.09 0.43 -4.43
N ILE A 54 0.44 -0.32 -5.50
CA ILE A 54 -0.23 -0.21 -6.80
C ILE A 54 -1.71 -0.59 -6.70
N ARG A 55 -2.05 -1.67 -5.99
CA ARG A 55 -3.46 -2.08 -5.79
C ARG A 55 -4.26 -1.01 -5.07
N HIS A 56 -3.75 -0.49 -3.97
CA HIS A 56 -4.45 0.52 -3.17
C HIS A 56 -4.59 1.85 -3.91
N LEU A 57 -3.54 2.28 -4.62
CA LEU A 57 -3.58 3.47 -5.46
C LEU A 57 -4.59 3.30 -6.61
N GLY A 58 -4.54 2.17 -7.32
CA GLY A 58 -5.48 1.86 -8.40
C GLY A 58 -6.93 1.85 -7.92
N MET A 59 -7.22 1.19 -6.80
CA MET A 59 -8.57 1.17 -6.23
C MET A 59 -9.04 2.54 -5.76
N ALA A 60 -8.15 3.35 -5.19
CA ALA A 60 -8.47 4.73 -4.83
C ALA A 60 -8.87 5.58 -6.04
N LEU A 61 -8.09 5.48 -7.12
CA LEU A 61 -8.36 6.20 -8.39
C LEU A 61 -9.70 5.76 -9.00
N LEU A 62 -9.96 4.45 -9.05
CA LEU A 62 -11.24 3.92 -9.52
C LEU A 62 -12.41 4.41 -8.67
N ALA A 63 -12.26 4.40 -7.34
CA ALA A 63 -13.29 4.92 -6.44
C ALA A 63 -13.56 6.41 -6.66
N MET A 64 -12.53 7.24 -6.87
CA MET A 64 -12.72 8.65 -7.24
C MET A 64 -13.45 8.80 -8.58
N GLY A 65 -13.13 7.95 -9.57
CA GLY A 65 -13.85 7.90 -10.84
C GLY A 65 -15.35 7.61 -10.66
N PHE A 66 -15.70 6.64 -9.81
CA PHE A 66 -17.09 6.35 -9.46
C PHE A 66 -17.79 7.51 -8.74
N VAL A 67 -17.09 8.19 -7.84
CA VAL A 67 -17.62 9.40 -7.18
C VAL A 67 -17.91 10.51 -8.19
N ALA A 68 -17.01 10.74 -9.14
CA ALA A 68 -17.21 11.71 -10.20
C ALA A 68 -18.42 11.31 -11.08
N ALA A 69 -18.52 10.05 -11.48
CA ALA A 69 -19.66 9.56 -12.26
C ALA A 69 -20.99 9.77 -11.52
N MET A 70 -21.07 9.43 -10.23
CA MET A 70 -22.27 9.63 -9.42
C MET A 70 -22.65 11.11 -9.24
N LYS A 71 -21.68 12.02 -9.26
CA LYS A 71 -21.94 13.46 -9.13
C LYS A 71 -22.33 14.15 -10.44
N TYR A 72 -21.76 13.73 -11.56
CA TYR A 72 -21.89 14.44 -12.83
C TYR A 72 -22.82 13.78 -13.84
N LEU A 73 -23.19 12.50 -13.66
CA LEU A 73 -24.18 11.84 -14.52
C LEU A 73 -25.60 12.03 -13.94
N PRO A 74 -26.53 12.64 -14.69
CA PRO A 74 -27.89 12.95 -14.20
C PRO A 74 -28.65 11.73 -13.68
N GLU A 75 -28.46 10.59 -14.35
CA GLU A 75 -29.10 9.31 -14.03
C GLU A 75 -28.69 8.76 -12.64
N LEU A 76 -27.56 9.22 -12.10
CA LEU A 76 -27.01 8.76 -10.82
C LEU A 76 -27.15 9.78 -9.69
N SER A 77 -27.82 10.91 -9.93
CA SER A 77 -28.02 12.00 -8.96
C SER A 77 -28.64 11.55 -7.62
N GLY A 78 -29.41 10.47 -7.64
CA GLY A 78 -29.94 9.84 -6.43
C GLY A 78 -28.86 9.35 -5.46
N TYR A 79 -27.68 8.92 -5.92
CA TYR A 79 -26.72 8.16 -5.10
C TYR A 79 -25.75 8.99 -4.24
N SER A 80 -26.14 10.21 -3.85
CA SER A 80 -25.26 11.16 -3.12
C SER A 80 -24.60 10.59 -1.86
N GLN A 81 -25.33 9.84 -1.03
CA GLN A 81 -24.79 9.20 0.17
C GLN A 81 -23.79 8.08 -0.15
N CYS A 82 -24.07 7.30 -1.19
CA CYS A 82 -23.14 6.27 -1.66
C CYS A 82 -21.85 6.90 -2.18
N ALA A 83 -21.94 8.01 -2.92
CA ALA A 83 -20.78 8.76 -3.37
C ALA A 83 -19.92 9.27 -2.21
N ALA A 84 -20.52 9.74 -1.12
CA ALA A 84 -19.78 10.12 0.08
C ALA A 84 -19.05 8.92 0.71
N ALA A 85 -19.71 7.77 0.86
CA ALA A 85 -19.09 6.55 1.38
C ALA A 85 -17.94 6.04 0.49
N THR A 86 -18.11 6.07 -0.84
CA THR A 86 -17.07 5.70 -1.80
C THR A 86 -15.88 6.67 -1.77
N ALA A 87 -16.13 7.96 -1.53
CA ALA A 87 -15.04 8.94 -1.35
C ALA A 87 -14.22 8.64 -0.10
N VAL A 88 -14.88 8.29 1.02
CA VAL A 88 -14.18 7.85 2.24
C VAL A 88 -13.35 6.60 1.98
N TYR A 89 -13.89 5.60 1.29
CA TYR A 89 -13.12 4.43 0.87
C TYR A 89 -11.87 4.80 0.06
N SER A 90 -11.99 5.74 -0.89
CA SER A 90 -10.84 6.20 -1.67
C SER A 90 -9.74 6.78 -0.80
N VAL A 91 -10.09 7.63 0.17
CA VAL A 91 -9.13 8.22 1.13
C VAL A 91 -8.46 7.14 1.98
N ILE A 92 -9.23 6.15 2.46
CA ILE A 92 -8.68 5.01 3.20
C ILE A 92 -7.66 4.25 2.35
N SER A 93 -8.01 3.95 1.09
CA SER A 93 -7.12 3.23 0.18
C SER A 93 -5.86 4.04 -0.16
N LEU A 94 -5.96 5.36 -0.39
CA LEU A 94 -4.79 6.23 -0.55
C LEU A 94 -3.90 6.22 0.70
N THR A 95 -4.49 6.22 1.88
CA THR A 95 -3.75 6.17 3.16
C THR A 95 -2.95 4.87 3.25
N PHE A 96 -3.54 3.72 2.89
CA PHE A 96 -2.80 2.45 2.84
C PHE A 96 -1.70 2.46 1.79
N ALA A 97 -1.97 2.96 0.58
CA ALA A 97 -0.95 3.10 -0.46
C ALA A 97 0.24 3.95 0.04
N PHE A 98 -0.04 5.05 0.74
CA PHE A 98 0.99 5.91 1.30
C PHE A 98 1.82 5.20 2.37
N VAL A 99 1.19 4.56 3.35
CA VAL A 99 1.89 3.84 4.43
C VAL A 99 2.74 2.69 3.89
N GLU A 100 2.21 1.88 2.97
CA GLU A 100 2.97 0.80 2.34
C GLU A 100 4.12 1.34 1.49
N SER A 101 3.95 2.51 0.85
CA SER A 101 5.03 3.15 0.08
C SER A 101 6.19 3.61 0.96
N ILE A 102 5.90 4.08 2.19
CA ILE A 102 6.93 4.42 3.16
C ILE A 102 7.73 3.17 3.54
N LEU A 103 7.04 2.06 3.82
CA LEU A 103 7.72 0.80 4.14
C LEU A 103 8.57 0.31 2.96
N ALA A 104 8.02 0.32 1.75
CA ALA A 104 8.75 -0.08 0.54
C ALA A 104 10.02 0.78 0.31
N GLN A 105 9.92 2.10 0.50
CA GLN A 105 11.07 3.01 0.41
C GLN A 105 12.10 2.73 1.50
N LYS A 106 11.65 2.44 2.73
CA LYS A 106 12.55 2.12 3.85
C LYS A 106 13.31 0.81 3.61
N ILE A 107 12.63 -0.22 3.12
CA ILE A 107 13.27 -1.49 2.72
C ILE A 107 14.29 -1.21 1.62
N SER A 108 13.90 -0.50 0.56
CA SER A 108 14.78 -0.16 -0.56
C SER A 108 16.06 0.54 -0.10
N GLY A 109 15.93 1.53 0.80
CA GLY A 109 17.06 2.26 1.34
C GLY A 109 17.99 1.37 2.16
N HIS A 110 17.43 0.49 2.98
CA HIS A 110 18.19 -0.46 3.80
C HIS A 110 18.94 -1.49 2.93
N THR A 111 18.24 -2.12 2.00
CA THR A 111 18.84 -3.11 1.07
C THR A 111 19.95 -2.47 0.23
N THR A 112 19.75 -1.25 -0.26
CA THR A 112 20.78 -0.53 -1.02
C THR A 112 22.01 -0.23 -0.15
N ALA A 113 21.80 0.20 1.10
CA ALA A 113 22.88 0.46 2.04
C ALA A 113 23.67 -0.79 2.43
N MET A 114 23.08 -1.98 2.37
CA MET A 114 23.77 -3.26 2.60
C MET A 114 24.58 -3.74 1.38
N LEU A 115 24.14 -3.40 0.16
CA LEU A 115 24.82 -3.80 -1.07
C LEU A 115 26.06 -2.93 -1.39
N ILE A 116 26.02 -1.63 -1.07
CA ILE A 116 27.15 -0.70 -1.26
C ILE A 116 28.44 -1.16 -0.55
N PRO A 117 28.45 -1.56 0.75
CA PRO A 117 29.65 -2.00 1.44
C PRO A 117 30.18 -3.37 0.96
N ALA A 118 29.37 -4.19 0.30
CA ALA A 118 29.83 -5.44 -0.31
C ALA A 118 30.63 -5.19 -1.60
N LYS A 119 30.19 -4.22 -2.42
CA LYS A 119 30.82 -3.88 -3.70
C LYS A 119 32.19 -3.22 -3.55
N GLU A 120 32.46 -2.57 -2.41
CA GLU A 120 33.77 -2.00 -2.10
C GLU A 120 34.79 -3.05 -1.63
N ARG A 121 34.36 -4.13 -0.96
CA ARG A 121 35.25 -5.25 -0.57
C ARG A 121 35.67 -6.11 -1.77
N GLU A 122 34.76 -6.40 -2.70
CA GLU A 122 35.14 -7.11 -3.94
C GLU A 122 36.19 -6.34 -4.74
N LYS A 123 36.20 -5.00 -4.70
CA LYS A 123 37.23 -4.22 -5.40
C LYS A 123 38.60 -4.34 -4.75
N GLU A 124 38.71 -4.49 -3.43
CA GLU A 124 40.00 -4.65 -2.75
C GLU A 124 40.63 -6.04 -3.03
N ASP A 125 39.82 -7.09 -3.13
CA ASP A 125 40.30 -8.45 -3.40
C ASP A 125 40.78 -8.67 -4.86
N TYR A 126 40.44 -7.79 -5.80
CA TYR A 126 40.95 -7.83 -7.19
C TYR A 126 42.30 -7.13 -7.38
N TYR A 127 42.83 -6.44 -6.36
CA TYR A 127 44.12 -5.74 -6.40
C TYR A 127 45.20 -6.37 -5.50
N LEU A 128 44.94 -7.57 -4.96
CA LEU A 128 45.92 -8.44 -4.29
C LEU A 128 46.23 -9.67 -5.17
#